data_AF-A0A8J4DBJ2-F1
#
_entry.id   AF-A0A8J4DBJ2-F1
#
_cell.length_a   1.000
_cell.length_b   1.000
_cell.length_c   1.000
_cell.angle_alpha   90.00
_cell.angle_beta   90.00
_cell.angle_gamma   90.00
#
_symmetry.space_group_name_H-M   'P 1'
#
loop_
_entity.id
_entity.type
_entity.pdbx_description
1 polymer ?
#
loop_
_entity_poly.entity_id
_entity_poly.type
_entity_poly.pdbx_seq_one_letter_code
_entity_poly.pdbx_strand_id
1 'polypeptide(L)'
;MWLGRALPSARSWICLVVLLVGSIGYVRVDADFRIDAYYWLLLWYAFFTFDTVYVKHICDTVKMTNWSRVYYANLMASVPLLVVLPVLGEHARVWTLKWSLPGGAALALSCVLGVAMSHASYLLREAVSATLFTIVGIICKVVTVIINVMIWDKHASPAGIGFLLLW
;
A
#
# COMPACT_ATOMS: atom_id res chain seq x y z
N MET A 1 10.47 -7.00 -29.01
CA MET A 1 10.21 -5.56 -28.77
C MET A 1 8.71 -5.38 -28.49
N TRP A 2 8.23 -5.86 -27.34
CA TRP A 2 6.81 -5.79 -27.00
C TRP A 2 6.58 -4.59 -26.06
N LEU A 3 5.65 -3.70 -26.44
CA LEU A 3 5.25 -2.42 -25.81
C LEU A 3 6.10 -1.14 -25.99
N GLY A 4 7.12 -1.10 -26.86
CA GLY A 4 7.74 0.18 -27.28
C GLY A 4 8.37 1.02 -26.16
N ARG A 5 8.65 0.44 -24.99
CA ARG A 5 9.36 1.11 -23.89
C ARG A 5 10.83 0.74 -23.88
N ALA A 6 11.67 1.74 -23.65
CA ALA A 6 13.11 1.59 -23.46
C ALA A 6 13.39 0.57 -22.35
N LEU A 7 14.36 -0.31 -22.58
CA LEU A 7 14.89 -1.20 -21.55
C LEU A 7 15.30 -0.35 -20.33
N PRO A 8 15.06 -0.84 -19.09
CA PRO A 8 15.44 -0.12 -17.89
C PRO A 8 16.91 0.28 -17.95
N SER A 9 17.19 1.55 -17.65
CA SER A 9 18.55 2.09 -17.65
C SER A 9 19.41 1.33 -16.63
N ALA A 10 20.74 1.33 -16.80
CA ALA A 10 21.67 0.69 -15.86
C ALA A 10 21.47 1.16 -14.41
N ARG A 11 21.03 2.41 -14.20
CA ARG A 11 20.67 2.94 -12.87
C ARG A 11 19.44 2.25 -12.28
N SER A 12 18.42 1.99 -13.10
CA SER A 12 17.22 1.25 -12.69
C SER A 12 17.55 -0.19 -12.30
N TRP A 13 18.47 -0.84 -13.01
CA TRP A 13 18.96 -2.18 -12.65
C TRP A 13 19.68 -2.18 -11.30
N ILE A 14 20.54 -1.20 -11.04
CA ILE A 14 21.25 -1.08 -9.77
C ILE A 14 20.26 -0.86 -8.61
N CYS A 15 19.26 0.00 -8.78
CA CYS A 15 18.21 0.18 -7.76
C CYS A 15 17.44 -1.11 -7.47
N LEU A 16 17.10 -1.89 -8.51
CA LEU A 16 16.43 -3.18 -8.34
C LEU A 16 17.29 -4.17 -7.57
N VAL A 17 18.60 -4.22 -7.85
CA VAL A 17 19.54 -5.09 -7.13
C VAL A 17 19.68 -4.67 -5.67
N VAL A 18 19.78 -3.38 -5.38
CA VAL A 18 19.87 -2.87 -3.99
C VAL A 18 18.61 -3.24 -3.20
N LEU A 19 17.42 -3.05 -3.78
CA LEU A 19 16.15 -3.47 -3.17
C LEU A 19 16.11 -4.98 -2.89
N LEU A 20 16.58 -5.79 -3.84
CA LEU A 20 16.64 -7.25 -3.70
C LEU A 20 17.58 -7.66 -2.57
N VAL A 21 18.75 -7.02 -2.47
CA VAL A 21 19.71 -7.26 -1.39
C VAL A 21 19.15 -6.83 -0.04
N GLY A 22 18.47 -5.68 0.04
CA GLY A 22 17.78 -5.22 1.25
C GLY A 22 16.68 -6.19 1.72
N SER A 23 15.87 -6.69 0.78
CA SER A 23 14.84 -7.69 1.07
C SER A 23 15.41 -9.03 1.54
N ILE A 24 16.47 -9.53 0.88
CA ILE A 24 17.16 -10.75 1.30
C ILE A 24 17.81 -10.58 2.69
N GLY A 25 18.40 -9.41 2.95
CA GLY A 25 18.97 -9.07 4.25
C GLY A 25 17.94 -9.08 5.37
N TYR A 26 16.77 -8.48 5.13
CA TYR A 26 15.64 -8.49 6.07
C TYR A 26 15.16 -9.92 6.38
N VAL A 27 14.97 -10.75 5.33
CA VAL A 27 14.54 -12.15 5.49
C VAL A 27 15.54 -12.98 6.29
N ARG A 28 16.85 -12.72 6.16
CA ARG A 28 17.88 -13.46 6.92
C ARG A 28 17.97 -13.04 8.39
N VAL A 29 17.52 -11.83 8.72
CA VAL A 29 17.45 -11.33 10.11
C VAL A 29 16.12 -11.72 10.76
N ASP A 30 15.11 -12.05 9.96
CA ASP A 30 13.81 -12.52 10.45
C ASP A 30 13.93 -13.93 11.05
N ALA A 31 13.53 -14.08 12.31
CA ALA A 31 13.81 -15.27 13.12
C ALA A 31 12.81 -16.42 12.92
N ASP A 32 11.69 -16.21 12.21
CA ASP A 32 10.61 -17.21 12.04
C ASP A 32 10.33 -17.48 10.56
N PHE A 33 11.24 -18.19 9.89
CA PHE A 33 11.13 -18.54 8.47
C PHE A 33 10.01 -19.57 8.24
N ARG A 34 8.82 -19.12 7.82
CA ARG A 34 7.67 -19.98 7.47
C ARG A 34 7.37 -19.94 5.97
N ILE A 35 7.46 -21.09 5.30
CA ILE A 35 7.23 -21.22 3.86
C ILE A 35 5.80 -20.81 3.46
N ASP A 36 4.81 -21.08 4.31
CA ASP A 36 3.41 -20.70 4.06
C ASP A 36 3.23 -19.19 3.88
N ALA A 37 3.99 -18.38 4.60
CA ALA A 37 3.93 -16.92 4.49
C ALA A 37 4.43 -16.44 3.11
N TYR A 38 5.43 -17.10 2.53
CA TYR A 38 5.96 -16.74 1.21
C TYR A 38 4.98 -17.09 0.07
N TYR A 39 4.25 -18.20 0.18
CA TYR A 39 3.20 -18.53 -0.80
C TYR A 39 2.10 -17.47 -0.81
N TRP A 40 1.62 -17.07 0.37
CA TRP A 40 0.63 -16.00 0.51
C TRP A 40 1.17 -14.65 0.02
N LEU A 41 2.44 -14.35 0.30
CA LEU A 41 3.10 -13.14 -0.17
C LEU A 41 3.18 -13.09 -1.71
N LEU A 42 3.57 -14.19 -2.35
CA LEU A 42 3.65 -14.27 -3.81
C LEU A 42 2.29 -14.09 -4.46
N LEU A 43 1.26 -14.76 -3.90
CA LEU A 43 -0.11 -14.59 -4.37
C LEU A 43 -0.59 -13.14 -4.21
N TRP A 44 -0.31 -12.52 -3.07
CA TRP A 44 -0.63 -11.13 -2.81
C TRP A 44 0.06 -10.18 -3.81
N TYR A 45 1.35 -10.40 -4.12
CA TYR A 45 2.08 -9.61 -5.12
C TYR A 45 1.51 -9.75 -6.52
N ALA A 46 1.04 -10.94 -6.92
CA ALA A 46 0.39 -11.14 -8.20
C ALA A 46 -0.90 -10.30 -8.31
N PHE A 47 -1.76 -10.35 -7.30
CA PHE A 47 -2.98 -9.54 -7.24
C PHE A 47 -2.68 -8.04 -7.18
N PHE A 48 -1.71 -7.62 -6.37
CA PHE A 48 -1.32 -6.22 -6.25
C PHE A 48 -0.77 -5.64 -7.56
N THR A 49 0.02 -6.43 -8.29
CA THR A 49 0.57 -6.03 -9.59
C THR A 49 -0.54 -5.90 -10.62
N PHE A 50 -1.45 -6.89 -10.67
CA PHE A 50 -2.62 -6.84 -11.54
C PHE A 50 -3.50 -5.62 -11.23
N ASP A 51 -3.84 -5.38 -9.97
CA ASP A 51 -4.65 -4.26 -9.51
C ASP A 51 -4.04 -2.92 -9.93
N THR A 52 -2.75 -2.71 -9.66
CA THR A 52 -2.09 -1.42 -9.94
C THR A 52 -2.05 -1.13 -11.46
N VAL A 53 -1.84 -2.15 -12.28
CA VAL A 53 -1.84 -2.01 -13.75
C VAL A 53 -3.26 -1.82 -14.28
N TYR A 54 -4.22 -2.58 -13.78
CA TYR A 54 -5.62 -2.52 -14.20
C TYR A 54 -6.27 -1.18 -13.85
N VAL A 55 -6.08 -0.69 -12.63
CA VAL A 55 -6.58 0.62 -12.19
C VAL A 55 -5.96 1.73 -13.04
N LYS A 56 -4.66 1.64 -13.37
CA LYS A 56 -4.03 2.59 -14.28
C LYS A 56 -4.66 2.53 -15.68
N HIS A 57 -4.90 1.34 -16.21
CA HIS A 57 -5.58 1.18 -17.50
C HIS A 57 -6.99 1.82 -17.51
N ILE A 58 -7.77 1.66 -16.43
CA ILE A 58 -9.07 2.33 -16.30
C ILE A 58 -8.91 3.85 -16.26
N CYS A 59 -7.93 4.36 -15.51
CA CYS A 59 -7.66 5.80 -15.43
C CYS A 59 -7.26 6.40 -16.80
N ASP A 60 -6.62 5.63 -17.66
CA ASP A 60 -6.21 6.11 -18.99
C ASP A 60 -7.31 5.93 -20.05
N THR A 61 -8.15 4.91 -19.91
CA THR A 61 -9.19 4.56 -20.90
C THR A 61 -10.51 5.29 -20.66
N VAL A 62 -10.90 5.46 -19.40
CA VAL A 62 -12.20 6.04 -19.03
C VAL A 62 -12.02 7.48 -18.57
N LYS A 63 -12.48 8.42 -19.40
CA LYS A 63 -12.44 9.87 -19.09
C LYS A 63 -13.47 10.18 -18.01
N MET A 64 -13.00 10.40 -16.79
CA MET A 64 -13.82 10.71 -15.62
C MET A 64 -13.09 11.73 -14.75
N THR A 65 -13.84 12.54 -14.01
CA THR A 65 -13.24 13.40 -12.98
C THR A 65 -12.65 12.55 -11.86
N ASN A 66 -11.66 13.11 -11.16
CA ASN A 66 -11.01 12.42 -10.05
C ASN A 66 -12.01 12.04 -8.94
N TRP A 67 -12.91 12.96 -8.60
CA TRP A 67 -13.98 12.72 -7.62
C TRP A 67 -14.89 11.55 -8.00
N SER A 68 -15.26 11.41 -9.28
CA SER A 68 -16.03 10.26 -9.73
C SER A 68 -15.25 8.96 -9.53
N ARG A 69 -13.96 8.93 -9.88
CA ARG A 69 -13.10 7.74 -9.66
C ARG A 69 -13.03 7.35 -8.18
N VAL A 70 -12.85 8.33 -7.29
CA VAL A 70 -12.84 8.12 -5.84
C VAL A 70 -14.19 7.58 -5.36
N TYR A 71 -15.30 8.13 -5.83
CA TYR A 71 -16.64 7.66 -5.47
C TYR A 71 -16.87 6.21 -5.90
N TYR A 72 -16.61 5.88 -7.17
CA TYR A 72 -16.79 4.51 -7.69
C TYR A 72 -15.86 3.51 -7.00
N ALA A 73 -14.61 3.88 -6.75
CA ALA A 73 -13.66 3.00 -6.06
C ALA A 73 -14.10 2.67 -4.63
N ASN A 74 -14.51 3.68 -3.86
CA ASN A 74 -14.99 3.47 -2.49
C ASN A 74 -16.33 2.74 -2.44
N LEU A 75 -17.22 2.98 -3.41
CA LEU A 75 -18.48 2.25 -3.53
C LEU A 75 -18.26 0.78 -3.91
N MET A 76 -17.36 0.50 -4.85
CA MET A 76 -17.01 -0.89 -5.20
C MET A 76 -16.31 -1.60 -4.03
N ALA A 77 -15.55 -0.88 -3.21
CA ALA A 77 -14.91 -1.43 -2.02
C ALA A 77 -15.90 -1.70 -0.87
N SER A 78 -17.04 -0.99 -0.81
CA SER A 78 -18.05 -1.25 0.22
C SER A 78 -18.82 -2.55 -0.02
N VAL A 79 -18.97 -2.98 -1.27
CA VAL A 79 -19.64 -4.25 -1.62
C VAL A 79 -18.99 -5.48 -0.96
N PRO A 80 -17.68 -5.75 -1.14
CA PRO A 80 -17.04 -6.88 -0.47
C PRO A 80 -17.02 -6.70 1.05
N LEU A 81 -16.93 -5.46 1.56
CA LEU A 81 -17.02 -5.21 3.00
C LEU A 81 -18.37 -5.68 3.57
N LEU A 82 -19.48 -5.38 2.88
CA LEU A 82 -20.82 -5.80 3.29
C LEU A 82 -21.00 -7.32 3.26
N VAL A 83 -20.29 -8.03 2.38
CA VAL A 83 -20.33 -9.49 2.29
C VAL A 83 -19.43 -10.14 3.35
N VAL A 84 -18.25 -9.58 3.62
CA VAL A 84 -17.26 -10.17 4.52
C VAL A 84 -17.61 -9.93 6.00
N LEU A 85 -18.18 -8.78 6.35
CA LEU A 85 -18.62 -8.46 7.72
C LEU A 85 -19.54 -9.51 8.38
N PRO A 86 -20.60 -10.03 7.72
CA PRO A 86 -21.42 -11.08 8.30
C PRO A 86 -20.69 -12.42 8.38
N VAL A 87 -19.87 -12.76 7.37
CA VAL A 87 -19.12 -14.02 7.30
C VAL A 87 -18.10 -14.15 8.44
N LEU A 88 -17.44 -13.05 8.80
CA LEU A 88 -16.47 -13.02 9.91
C LEU A 88 -17.12 -12.86 11.30
N GLY A 89 -18.45 -12.73 11.39
CA GLY A 89 -19.15 -12.55 12.66
C GLY A 89 -18.96 -11.18 13.33
N GLU A 90 -18.28 -10.25 12.66
CA GLU A 90 -17.97 -8.91 13.19
C GLU A 90 -19.22 -8.03 13.33
N HIS A 91 -20.31 -8.36 12.62
CA HIS A 91 -21.59 -7.65 12.71
C HIS A 91 -22.12 -7.57 14.15
N ALA A 92 -22.02 -8.64 14.95
CA ALA A 92 -22.50 -8.66 16.33
C ALA A 92 -21.72 -7.68 17.24
N ARG A 93 -20.43 -7.47 16.98
CA ARG A 93 -19.59 -6.54 17.74
C ARG A 93 -19.97 -5.09 17.51
N VAL A 94 -20.35 -4.74 16.27
CA VAL A 94 -20.80 -3.39 15.91
C VAL A 94 -22.08 -3.01 16.68
N TRP A 95 -23.02 -3.93 16.87
CA TRP A 95 -24.26 -3.67 17.61
C TRP A 95 -24.04 -3.46 19.10
N THR A 96 -23.01 -4.07 19.68
CA THR A 96 -22.66 -3.91 21.10
C THR A 96 -21.73 -2.72 21.38
N LEU A 97 -21.27 -2.03 20.32
CA LEU A 97 -20.30 -0.95 20.43
C LEU A 97 -20.93 0.27 21.13
N LYS A 98 -20.36 0.65 22.28
CA LYS A 98 -20.71 1.90 22.95
C LYS A 98 -20.00 3.06 22.25
N TRP A 99 -20.77 3.91 21.59
CA TRP A 99 -20.25 5.11 20.94
C TRP A 99 -19.71 6.08 21.98
N SER A 100 -18.39 6.28 21.97
CA SER A 100 -17.73 7.35 22.72
C SER A 100 -17.52 8.55 21.80
N LEU A 101 -17.67 9.77 22.32
CA LEU A 101 -17.42 11.00 21.57
C LEU A 101 -15.98 11.05 20.99
N PRO A 102 -14.91 10.74 21.74
CA PRO A 102 -13.55 10.71 21.17
C PRO A 102 -13.38 9.60 20.13
N GLY A 103 -13.99 8.43 20.32
CA GLY A 103 -13.93 7.32 19.35
C GLY A 103 -14.65 7.66 18.04
N GLY A 104 -15.83 8.28 18.13
CA GLY A 104 -16.57 8.76 16.97
C GLY A 104 -15.83 9.86 16.22
N ALA A 105 -15.19 10.79 16.93
CA ALA A 105 -14.37 11.84 16.32
C ALA A 105 -13.14 11.27 15.60
N ALA A 106 -12.44 10.30 16.21
CA ALA A 106 -11.31 9.62 15.59
C ALA A 106 -11.74 8.84 14.33
N LEU A 107 -12.89 8.17 14.38
CA LEU A 107 -13.47 7.48 13.22
C LEU A 107 -13.79 8.47 12.09
N ALA A 108 -14.49 9.57 12.39
CA ALA A 108 -14.82 10.58 11.39
C ALA A 108 -13.56 11.18 10.76
N LEU A 109 -12.54 11.49 11.57
CA LEU A 109 -11.25 11.98 11.07
C LEU A 109 -10.57 10.96 10.16
N SER A 110 -10.58 9.67 10.52
CA SER A 110 -9.99 8.61 9.71
C SER A 110 -10.70 8.48 8.35
N CYS A 111 -12.03 8.65 8.30
CA CYS A 111 -12.79 8.65 7.05
C CYS A 111 -12.42 9.83 6.16
N VAL A 112 -12.31 11.05 6.72
CA VAL A 112 -11.90 12.25 5.97
C VAL A 112 -10.49 12.09 5.40
N LEU A 113 -9.55 11.62 6.21
CA LEU A 113 -8.18 11.35 5.77
C LEU A 113 -8.13 10.23 4.73
N GLY A 114 -8.95 9.20 4.87
CA GLY A 114 -9.08 8.11 3.89
C GLY A 114 -9.57 8.60 2.53
N VAL A 115 -10.58 9.48 2.51
CA VAL A 115 -11.06 10.12 1.26
C VAL A 115 -9.98 11.00 0.64
N ALA A 116 -9.28 11.81 1.45
CA ALA A 116 -8.18 12.65 0.99
C ALA A 116 -7.04 11.82 0.38
N MET A 117 -6.65 10.72 1.05
CA MET A 117 -5.65 9.78 0.56
C MET A 117 -6.08 9.12 -0.75
N SER A 118 -7.35 8.69 -0.86
CA SER A 118 -7.90 8.12 -2.08
C SER A 118 -7.84 9.12 -3.24
N HIS A 119 -8.26 10.37 -3.00
CA HIS A 119 -8.22 11.43 -4.01
C HIS A 119 -6.79 11.74 -4.47
N ALA A 120 -5.86 11.93 -3.53
CA ALA A 120 -4.45 12.14 -3.85
C ALA A 120 -3.84 10.98 -4.65
N SER A 121 -4.22 9.74 -4.31
CA SER A 121 -3.74 8.55 -5.01
C SER A 121 -4.20 8.51 -6.46
N TYR A 122 -5.46 8.85 -6.75
CA TYR A 122 -5.95 8.92 -8.14
C TYR A 122 -5.36 10.09 -8.92
N LEU A 123 -5.12 11.24 -8.28
CA LEU A 123 -4.41 12.35 -8.91
C LEU A 123 -3.00 11.93 -9.33
N LEU A 124 -2.28 11.24 -8.45
CA LEU A 124 -0.96 10.73 -8.75
C LEU A 124 -0.99 9.70 -9.88
N ARG A 125 -1.90 8.72 -9.84
CA ARG A 125 -2.06 7.68 -10.88
C ARG A 125 -2.37 8.26 -12.26
N GLU A 126 -3.03 9.41 -12.33
CA GLU A 126 -3.28 10.10 -13.60
C GLU A 126 -2.00 10.74 -14.15
N ALA A 127 -1.21 11.38 -13.29
CA ALA A 127 0.01 12.09 -13.66
C ALA A 127 1.22 11.17 -13.94
N VAL A 128 1.28 9.98 -13.33
CA VAL A 128 2.46 9.09 -13.44
C VAL A 128 2.13 7.70 -13.97
N SER A 129 3.16 6.93 -14.33
CA SER A 129 3.02 5.53 -14.73
C SER A 129 2.73 4.63 -13.52
N ALA A 130 2.14 3.44 -13.77
CA ALA A 130 1.86 2.46 -12.72
C ALA A 130 3.09 2.10 -11.86
N THR A 131 4.28 2.01 -12.48
CA THR A 131 5.54 1.70 -11.78
C THR A 131 6.05 2.88 -10.95
N LEU A 132 5.89 4.12 -11.41
CA LEU A 132 6.25 5.28 -10.61
C LEU A 132 5.30 5.45 -9.41
N PHE A 133 4.02 5.13 -9.58
CA PHE A 133 3.05 5.14 -8.48
C PHE A 133 3.47 4.19 -7.35
N THR A 134 3.90 2.96 -7.66
CA THR A 134 4.37 2.01 -6.64
C THR A 134 5.66 2.48 -5.95
N ILE A 135 6.61 3.04 -6.71
CA ILE A 135 7.86 3.59 -6.16
C ILE A 135 7.58 4.74 -5.19
N VAL A 136 6.70 5.68 -5.55
CA VAL A 136 6.30 6.77 -4.65
C VAL A 136 5.66 6.24 -3.36
N GLY A 137 4.86 5.18 -3.46
CA GLY A 137 4.28 4.48 -2.31
C GLY A 137 5.35 3.89 -1.38
N ILE A 138 6.39 3.27 -1.94
CA ILE A 138 7.52 2.73 -1.16
C ILE A 138 8.27 3.87 -0.46
N ILE A 139 8.59 4.94 -1.17
CA ILE A 139 9.27 6.11 -0.60
C ILE A 139 8.48 6.70 0.57
N CYS A 140 7.14 6.82 0.44
CA CYS A 140 6.28 7.31 1.52
C CYS A 140 6.34 6.42 2.78
N LYS A 141 6.40 5.10 2.61
CA LYS A 141 6.56 4.15 3.72
C LYS A 141 7.94 4.32 4.38
N VAL A 142 9.01 4.37 3.59
CA VAL A 142 10.38 4.55 4.09
C VAL A 142 10.52 5.86 4.86
N VAL A 143 10.01 6.96 4.32
CA VAL A 143 9.99 8.27 5.01
C VAL A 143 9.24 8.18 6.34
N THR A 144 8.08 7.52 6.37
CA THR A 144 7.34 7.31 7.63
C THR A 144 8.16 6.52 8.65
N VAL A 145 8.89 5.49 8.23
CA VAL A 145 9.79 4.73 9.11
C VAL A 145 10.92 5.60 9.64
N ILE A 146 11.56 6.40 8.79
CA ILE A 146 12.63 7.33 9.19
C ILE A 146 12.11 8.33 10.22
N ILE A 147 10.97 8.96 9.95
CA ILE A 147 10.35 9.92 10.87
C ILE A 147 10.02 9.24 12.20
N ASN A 148 9.46 8.03 12.16
CA ASN A 148 9.15 7.26 13.36
C ASN A 148 10.41 7.01 14.20
N VAL A 149 11.51 6.58 13.58
CA VAL A 149 12.80 6.37 14.25
C VAL A 149 13.37 7.68 14.83
N MET A 150 13.21 8.81 14.13
CA MET A 150 13.69 10.11 14.60
C MET A 150 12.87 10.66 15.78
N ILE A 151 11.57 10.36 15.86
CA ILE A 151 10.67 10.86 16.91
C ILE A 151 10.67 9.92 18.13
N TRP A 152 10.66 8.61 17.91
CA TRP A 152 10.69 7.59 18.95
C TRP A 152 12.12 7.05 19.14
N ASP A 153 12.90 7.78 19.91
CA ASP A 153 14.28 7.44 20.29
C ASP A 153 14.34 6.29 21.34
N LYS A 154 13.61 5.18 21.10
CA LYS A 154 13.61 3.99 21.97
C LYS A 154 13.77 2.68 21.19
N HIS A 155 15.02 2.20 21.15
CA HIS A 155 15.43 0.78 21.11
C HIS A 155 14.88 -0.10 19.97
N ALA A 156 14.91 0.35 18.72
CA ALA A 156 14.93 -0.59 17.60
C ALA A 156 16.39 -1.01 17.33
N SER A 157 16.67 -2.32 17.29
CA SER A 157 18.01 -2.89 17.03
C SER A 157 18.69 -2.19 15.83
N PRO A 158 19.93 -1.67 15.96
CA PRO A 158 20.64 -0.94 14.90
C PRO A 158 20.75 -1.72 13.58
N ALA A 159 20.78 -3.05 13.65
CA ALA A 159 20.83 -3.92 12.48
C ALA A 159 19.51 -3.93 11.68
N GLY A 160 18.36 -3.84 12.35
CA GLY A 160 17.04 -3.82 11.68
C GLY A 160 16.75 -2.49 10.98
N ILE A 161 17.21 -1.37 11.56
CA ILE A 161 17.09 -0.03 10.98
C ILE A 161 17.92 0.08 9.69
N GLY A 162 19.12 -0.53 9.67
CA GLY A 162 19.99 -0.54 8.48
C GLY A 162 19.39 -1.24 7.27
N PHE A 163 18.65 -2.35 7.46
CA PHE A 163 17.99 -3.05 6.36
C PHE A 163 16.67 -2.38 5.91
N LEU A 164 15.96 -1.69 6.82
CA LEU A 164 14.77 -0.90 6.47
C LEU A 164 15.10 0.37 5.66
N LEU A 165 16.28 0.95 5.84
CA LEU A 165 16.76 2.12 5.09
C LEU A 165 17.28 1.79 3.69
N LEU A 166 17.67 0.53 3.44
CA LEU A 166 18.07 0.03 2.12
C LEU A 166 16.89 -0.43 1.26
N TRP A 167 15.68 -0.42 1.83
CA TRP A 167 14.41 -0.83 1.21
C TRP A 167 13.69 0.34 0.53
#